data_AF-A0A1W9IVQ9-F1
#
_entry.id   AF-A0A1W9IVQ9-F1
#
_cell.length_a   1.000
_cell.length_b   1.000
_cell.length_c   1.000
_cell.angle_alpha   90.00
_cell.angle_beta   90.00
_cell.angle_gamma   90.00
#
_symmetry.space_group_name_H-M   'P 1'
#
loop_
_entity.id
_entity.type
_entity.pdbx_description
1 polymer ?
#
loop_
_entity_poly.entity_id
_entity_poly.type
_entity_poly.pdbx_seq_one_letter_code
_entity_poly.pdbx_strand_id
1 'polypeptide(L)'
;MAIVTFGSALPGEFPCPVIALNLPQIDGPPMAEVWIGDKPVQLLTDPDCSIAMNGTFLIGSMSLKKDADRSMDAAAYEAYKAMLHRLHGLGYPYLWRIWNYFPHINDDQDGLERYQQFCLGRHHALTEVLPDFPSSLPAATAVGTRSGPLQIMFLAGTQPATHLGNPRQLNAYEYPRHYGPRSPSFARATLTRS
;
A
#
# COMPACT_ATOMS: atom_id res chain seq x y z
N MET A 1 13.62 2.85 10.20
CA MET A 1 13.04 3.01 8.85
C MET A 1 11.62 3.54 8.93
N ALA A 2 10.66 2.88 9.60
CA ALA A 2 9.33 3.43 9.83
C ALA A 2 8.67 2.80 11.06
N ILE A 3 7.61 3.42 11.55
CA ILE A 3 6.75 2.89 12.62
C ILE A 3 5.30 2.88 12.14
N VAL A 4 4.58 1.78 12.36
CA VAL A 4 3.14 1.68 12.14
C VAL A 4 2.45 1.49 13.49
N THR A 5 1.41 2.27 13.76
CA THR A 5 0.63 2.19 14.99
C THR A 5 -0.81 1.78 14.70
N PHE A 6 -1.38 0.96 15.60
CA PHE A 6 -2.68 0.33 15.45
C PHE A 6 -3.65 0.85 16.52
N GLY A 7 -4.44 1.85 16.16
CA GLY A 7 -5.39 2.54 17.05
C GLY A 7 -4.82 3.86 17.56
N SER A 8 -4.06 3.80 18.65
CA SER A 8 -3.53 5.01 19.30
C SER A 8 -2.30 5.57 18.59
N ALA A 9 -2.22 6.90 18.53
CA ALA A 9 -1.01 7.60 18.11
C ALA A 9 0.09 7.43 19.18
N LEU A 10 1.34 7.36 18.74
CA LEU A 10 2.47 7.41 19.66
C LEU A 10 2.71 8.86 20.11
N PRO A 11 2.94 9.10 21.41
CA PRO A 11 3.36 10.41 21.89
C PRO A 11 4.80 10.70 21.43
N GLY A 12 5.04 11.92 20.96
CA GLY A 12 6.37 12.41 20.60
C GLY A 12 6.66 12.46 19.10
N GLU A 13 7.83 12.99 18.77
CA GLU A 13 8.34 13.04 17.40
C GLU A 13 9.34 11.91 17.17
N PHE A 14 9.27 11.30 16.00
CA PHE A 14 10.15 10.20 15.61
C PHE A 14 10.95 10.61 14.37
N PRO A 15 12.25 10.28 14.29
CA PRO A 15 13.10 10.59 13.13
C PRO A 15 12.84 9.60 11.98
N CYS A 16 11.57 9.27 11.72
CA CYS A 16 11.14 8.37 10.66
C CYS A 16 9.63 8.57 10.37
N PRO A 17 9.11 8.08 9.23
CA PRO A 17 7.69 8.03 8.97
C PRO A 17 6.94 7.27 10.06
N VAL A 18 5.85 7.88 10.56
CA VAL A 18 4.91 7.26 11.49
C VAL A 18 3.56 7.12 10.79
N ILE A 19 3.11 5.89 10.64
CA ILE A 19 1.88 5.52 9.92
C ILE A 19 0.84 5.17 10.98
N ALA A 20 -0.07 6.10 11.26
CA ALA A 20 -1.11 5.91 12.27
C ALA A 20 -2.39 5.38 11.63
N LEU A 21 -2.76 4.13 11.98
CA LEU A 21 -3.95 3.48 11.47
C LEU A 21 -5.02 3.45 12.56
N ASN A 22 -6.26 3.87 12.24
CA ASN A 22 -7.40 3.66 13.14
C ASN A 22 -7.91 2.20 13.03
N LEU A 23 -7.03 1.28 13.40
CA LEU A 23 -7.23 -0.16 13.40
C LEU A 23 -6.79 -0.70 14.77
N PRO A 24 -7.57 -0.48 15.83
CA PRO A 24 -7.15 -0.81 17.19
C PRO A 24 -7.02 -2.33 17.37
N GLN A 25 -6.02 -2.71 18.15
CA GLN A 25 -5.81 -4.09 18.60
C GLN A 25 -7.02 -4.60 19.38
N ILE A 26 -7.38 -5.87 19.20
CA ILE A 26 -8.53 -6.49 19.86
C ILE A 26 -8.26 -6.69 21.36
N ASP A 27 -7.06 -7.18 21.70
CA ASP A 27 -6.67 -7.49 23.08
C ASP A 27 -5.14 -7.40 23.25
N GLY A 28 -4.65 -7.20 24.48
CA GLY A 28 -3.25 -7.05 24.82
C GLY A 28 -2.76 -5.59 24.86
N PRO A 29 -1.52 -5.36 25.29
CA PRO A 29 -0.93 -4.02 25.32
C PRO A 29 -0.76 -3.48 23.89
N PRO A 30 -0.90 -2.16 23.66
CA PRO A 30 -0.69 -1.57 22.34
C PRO A 30 0.70 -1.93 21.79
N MET A 31 0.71 -2.50 20.58
CA MET A 31 1.94 -2.82 19.84
C MET A 31 2.11 -1.89 18.64
N ALA A 32 3.37 -1.68 18.26
CA ALA A 32 3.73 -1.01 17.02
C ALA A 32 4.53 -1.97 16.13
N GLU A 33 4.33 -1.88 14.83
CA GLU A 33 5.19 -2.53 13.85
C GLU A 33 6.35 -1.59 13.53
N VAL A 34 7.58 -2.04 13.82
CA VAL A 34 8.79 -1.22 13.68
C VAL A 34 9.65 -1.81 12.57
N TRP A 35 9.85 -1.02 11.52
CA TRP A 35 10.78 -1.34 10.44
C TRP A 35 12.13 -0.70 10.72
N ILE A 36 13.15 -1.54 10.83
CA ILE A 36 14.54 -1.14 11.08
C ILE A 36 15.42 -1.40 9.85
N GLY A 37 16.58 -0.77 9.81
CA GLY A 37 17.59 -0.93 8.77
C GLY A 37 18.96 -0.64 9.38
N ASP A 38 20.01 -1.16 8.77
CA ASP A 38 21.40 -1.09 9.25
C ASP A 38 22.22 0.03 8.58
N LYS A 39 21.62 0.74 7.62
CA LYS A 39 22.23 1.83 6.87
C LYS A 39 21.68 3.20 7.27
N PRO A 40 22.45 4.29 7.06
CA PRO A 40 21.96 5.65 7.25
C PRO A 40 20.67 5.92 6.47
N VAL A 41 19.78 6.72 7.07
CA VAL A 41 18.43 6.98 6.54
C VAL A 41 18.35 8.41 6.02
N GLN A 42 17.86 8.56 4.79
CA GLN A 42 17.38 9.82 4.26
C GLN A 42 15.86 9.86 4.35
N LEU A 43 15.32 10.97 4.86
CA LEU A 43 13.89 11.20 4.99
C LEU A 43 13.41 12.13 3.88
N LEU A 44 12.23 11.82 3.35
CA LEU A 44 11.46 12.71 2.49
C LEU A 44 10.04 12.78 3.06
N THR A 45 9.62 13.98 3.43
CA THR A 45 8.26 14.23 3.91
C THR A 45 7.68 15.42 3.17
N ASP A 46 6.49 15.22 2.61
CA ASP A 46 5.62 16.26 2.08
C ASP A 46 4.18 16.02 2.61
N PRO A 47 3.20 16.91 2.36
CA PRO A 47 1.89 16.81 2.97
C PRO A 47 1.15 15.49 2.74
N ASP A 48 1.42 14.81 1.63
CA ASP A 48 0.67 13.63 1.19
C ASP A 48 1.53 12.35 1.24
N CYS A 49 2.81 12.46 1.61
CA CYS A 49 3.77 11.35 1.58
C CYS A 49 4.89 11.50 2.62
N SER A 50 5.23 10.39 3.29
CA SER A 50 6.41 10.32 4.16
C SER A 50 7.17 9.02 3.92
N ILE A 51 8.46 9.14 3.60
CA ILE A 51 9.35 8.06 3.15
C ILE A 51 10.68 8.11 3.91
N ALA A 52 11.19 6.93 4.25
CA ALA A 52 12.56 6.70 4.67
C ALA A 52 13.28 5.81 3.66
N MET A 53 14.51 6.20 3.28
CA MET A 53 15.33 5.52 2.27
C MET A 53 16.72 5.25 2.84
N ASN A 54 17.30 4.09 2.54
CA ASN A 54 18.64 3.73 3.04
C ASN A 54 19.64 3.32 1.94
N GLY A 55 19.30 3.60 0.68
CA GLY A 55 20.12 3.26 -0.49
C GLY A 55 19.88 1.87 -1.07
N THR A 56 19.24 0.94 -0.34
CA THR A 56 18.85 -0.38 -0.88
C THR A 56 17.35 -0.53 -1.00
N PHE A 57 16.62 -0.03 0.00
CA PHE A 57 15.19 0.03 -0.02
C PHE A 57 14.66 1.35 0.54
N LEU A 58 13.41 1.59 0.23
CA LEU A 58 12.61 2.61 0.86
C LEU A 58 11.37 1.98 1.48
N ILE A 59 10.90 2.60 2.55
CA ILE A 59 9.60 2.34 3.14
C ILE A 59 8.90 3.67 3.36
N GLY A 60 7.60 3.71 3.13
CA GLY A 60 6.85 4.92 3.34
C GLY A 60 5.36 4.70 3.27
N SER A 61 4.65 5.79 3.40
CA SER A 61 3.22 5.84 3.16
C SER A 61 2.85 7.06 2.35
N MET A 62 1.70 6.95 1.70
CA MET A 62 1.02 8.07 1.10
C MET A 62 -0.47 8.01 1.39
N SER A 63 -1.08 9.18 1.46
CA SER A 63 -2.51 9.34 1.57
C SER A 63 -2.91 10.52 0.70
N LEU A 64 -3.98 10.38 -0.08
CA LEU A 64 -4.53 11.54 -0.76
C LEU A 64 -5.32 12.39 0.25
N LYS A 65 -5.32 13.70 0.03
CA LYS A 65 -6.21 14.61 0.77
C LYS A 65 -7.64 14.13 0.63
N LYS A 66 -8.36 14.18 1.75
CA LYS A 66 -9.76 13.80 1.79
C LYS A 66 -10.55 14.73 0.88
N ASP A 67 -11.13 14.15 -0.15
CA ASP A 67 -12.04 14.79 -1.08
C ASP A 67 -13.37 14.03 -0.96
N ALA A 68 -14.39 14.69 -0.41
CA ALA A 68 -15.64 14.03 -0.02
C ALA A 68 -16.44 13.54 -1.24
N ASP A 69 -16.23 14.17 -2.39
CA ASP A 69 -16.97 13.88 -3.63
C ASP A 69 -16.24 12.84 -4.50
N ARG A 70 -15.04 12.42 -4.09
CA ARG A 70 -14.22 11.49 -4.85
C ARG A 70 -14.64 10.04 -4.61
N SER A 71 -14.91 9.33 -5.70
CA SER A 71 -15.15 7.89 -5.68
C SER A 71 -13.87 7.11 -5.31
N MET A 72 -14.04 5.90 -4.75
CA MET A 72 -12.90 5.12 -4.26
C MET A 72 -11.99 4.64 -5.41
N ASP A 73 -12.53 4.37 -6.59
CA ASP A 73 -11.75 4.01 -7.77
C ASP A 73 -10.88 5.18 -8.26
N ALA A 74 -11.42 6.40 -8.31
CA ALA A 74 -10.63 7.59 -8.66
C ALA A 74 -9.53 7.86 -7.63
N ALA A 75 -9.86 7.77 -6.33
CA ALA A 75 -8.87 7.91 -5.26
C ALA A 75 -7.76 6.86 -5.34
N ALA A 76 -8.11 5.60 -5.58
CA ALA A 76 -7.14 4.52 -5.72
C ALA A 76 -6.25 4.69 -6.96
N TYR A 77 -6.83 5.08 -8.10
CA TYR A 77 -6.10 5.33 -9.34
C TYR A 77 -5.04 6.43 -9.15
N GLU A 78 -5.45 7.60 -8.66
CA GLU A 78 -4.56 8.73 -8.45
C GLU A 78 -3.45 8.41 -7.44
N ALA A 79 -3.80 7.75 -6.34
CA ALA A 79 -2.85 7.41 -5.29
C ALA A 79 -1.79 6.44 -5.81
N TYR A 80 -2.20 5.36 -6.49
CA TYR A 80 -1.24 4.40 -7.06
C TYR A 80 -0.38 5.02 -8.15
N LYS A 81 -0.95 5.85 -9.03
CA LYS A 81 -0.19 6.53 -10.09
C LYS A 81 0.87 7.47 -9.50
N ALA A 82 0.48 8.28 -8.51
CA ALA A 82 1.42 9.16 -7.80
C ALA A 82 2.50 8.37 -7.03
N MET A 83 2.14 7.24 -6.41
CA MET A 83 3.07 6.32 -5.76
C MET A 83 4.15 5.86 -6.75
N LEU A 84 3.73 5.24 -7.85
CA LEU A 84 4.61 4.58 -8.80
C LEU A 84 5.57 5.56 -9.45
N HIS A 85 5.08 6.74 -9.86
CA HIS A 85 5.94 7.80 -10.40
C HIS A 85 6.97 8.29 -9.39
N ARG A 86 6.58 8.46 -8.13
CA ARG A 86 7.48 8.88 -7.07
C ARG A 86 8.57 7.84 -6.79
N LEU A 87 8.19 6.57 -6.67
CA LEU A 87 9.12 5.46 -6.49
C LEU A 87 10.15 5.40 -7.63
N HIS A 88 9.69 5.55 -8.87
CA HIS A 88 10.55 5.60 -10.04
C HIS A 88 11.49 6.82 -9.99
N GLY A 89 10.99 8.02 -9.72
CA GLY A 89 11.79 9.25 -9.63
C GLY A 89 12.82 9.24 -8.51
N LEU A 90 12.58 8.50 -7.43
CA LEU A 90 13.52 8.30 -6.33
C LEU A 90 14.57 7.19 -6.60
N GLY A 91 14.44 6.43 -7.70
CA GLY A 91 15.35 5.34 -8.03
C GLY A 91 15.05 4.01 -7.32
N TYR A 92 13.84 3.81 -6.81
CA TYR A 92 13.39 2.57 -6.15
C TYR A 92 12.19 1.96 -6.91
N PRO A 93 12.35 1.58 -8.19
CA PRO A 93 11.22 1.23 -9.06
C PRO A 93 10.61 -0.15 -8.75
N TYR A 94 11.27 -0.98 -7.96
CA TYR A 94 10.84 -2.37 -7.74
C TYR A 94 9.99 -2.49 -6.49
N LEU A 95 8.68 -2.67 -6.67
CA LEU A 95 7.75 -2.90 -5.56
C LEU A 95 8.05 -4.23 -4.87
N TRP A 96 8.18 -4.21 -3.55
CA TRP A 96 8.40 -5.42 -2.76
C TRP A 96 7.17 -5.80 -1.96
N ARG A 97 6.48 -4.82 -1.37
CA ARG A 97 5.29 -5.05 -0.53
C ARG A 97 4.41 -3.81 -0.48
N ILE A 98 3.09 -4.00 -0.49
CA ILE A 98 2.11 -2.92 -0.33
C ILE A 98 1.07 -3.29 0.73
N TRP A 99 0.66 -2.33 1.54
CA TRP A 99 -0.49 -2.44 2.43
C TRP A 99 -1.47 -1.30 2.15
N ASN A 100 -2.75 -1.63 2.10
CA ASN A 100 -3.82 -0.69 1.81
C ASN A 100 -4.82 -0.67 2.97
N TYR A 101 -5.09 0.52 3.48
CA TYR A 101 -5.95 0.72 4.63
C TYR A 101 -6.97 1.81 4.31
N PHE A 102 -8.26 1.50 4.42
CA PHE A 102 -9.31 2.48 4.21
C PHE A 102 -10.61 2.07 4.92
N PRO A 103 -11.43 3.01 5.39
CA PRO A 103 -12.66 2.68 6.09
C PRO A 103 -13.76 2.28 5.12
N HIS A 104 -14.81 1.66 5.67
CA HIS A 104 -16.01 1.29 4.92
C HIS A 104 -15.70 0.37 3.73
N ILE A 105 -14.75 -0.56 3.91
CA ILE A 105 -14.23 -1.40 2.82
C ILE A 105 -15.33 -2.25 2.15
N ASN A 106 -16.37 -2.63 2.90
CA ASN A 106 -17.49 -3.45 2.43
C ASN A 106 -18.77 -2.65 2.13
N ASP A 107 -18.75 -1.33 2.31
CA ASP A 107 -19.94 -0.52 2.07
C ASP A 107 -20.16 -0.37 0.55
N ASP A 108 -21.41 -0.26 0.14
CA ASP A 108 -21.78 0.08 -1.23
C ASP A 108 -21.56 1.59 -1.46
N GLN A 109 -20.96 1.94 -2.59
CA GLN A 109 -20.88 3.29 -3.10
C GLN A 109 -21.27 3.24 -4.58
N ASP A 110 -22.31 3.99 -4.96
CA ASP A 110 -22.80 4.07 -6.34
C ASP A 110 -23.11 2.71 -6.99
N GLY A 111 -23.60 1.74 -6.20
CA GLY A 111 -23.96 0.39 -6.67
C GLY A 111 -22.78 -0.57 -6.80
N LEU A 112 -21.62 -0.23 -6.24
CA LEU A 112 -20.45 -1.08 -6.19
C LEU A 112 -19.78 -1.05 -4.81
N GLU A 113 -19.43 -2.22 -4.28
CA GLU A 113 -18.67 -2.33 -3.03
C GLU A 113 -17.36 -1.52 -3.12
N ARG A 114 -17.04 -0.73 -2.09
CA ARG A 114 -15.85 0.13 -2.07
C ARG A 114 -14.54 -0.64 -2.28
N TYR A 115 -14.42 -1.88 -1.80
CA TYR A 115 -13.28 -2.75 -2.11
C TYR A 115 -13.14 -3.04 -3.61
N GLN A 116 -14.25 -3.22 -4.31
CA GLN A 116 -14.28 -3.47 -5.75
C GLN A 116 -13.96 -2.21 -6.54
N GLN A 117 -14.46 -1.04 -6.12
CA GLN A 117 -14.03 0.27 -6.64
C GLN A 117 -12.52 0.46 -6.45
N PHE A 118 -11.99 0.19 -5.25
CA PHE A 118 -10.56 0.25 -4.97
C PHE A 118 -9.77 -0.67 -5.91
N CYS A 119 -10.23 -1.91 -6.13
CA CYS A 119 -9.59 -2.84 -7.06
C CYS A 119 -9.62 -2.33 -8.51
N LEU A 120 -10.72 -1.70 -8.95
CA LEU A 120 -10.85 -1.09 -10.26
C LEU A 120 -9.81 0.03 -10.46
N GLY A 121 -9.78 1.02 -9.57
CA GLY A 121 -8.85 2.14 -9.66
C GLY A 121 -7.39 1.72 -9.59
N ARG A 122 -7.07 0.83 -8.62
CA ARG A 122 -5.72 0.24 -8.48
C ARG A 122 -5.30 -0.51 -9.74
N HIS A 123 -6.17 -1.33 -10.32
CA HIS A 123 -5.86 -2.07 -11.54
C HIS A 123 -5.51 -1.11 -12.67
N HIS A 124 -6.30 -0.07 -12.89
CA HIS A 124 -6.03 0.93 -13.94
C HIS A 124 -4.65 1.59 -13.78
N ALA A 125 -4.32 2.07 -12.59
CA ALA A 125 -3.03 2.70 -12.34
C ALA A 125 -1.84 1.74 -12.53
N LEU A 126 -1.98 0.50 -12.04
CA LEU A 126 -0.93 -0.52 -12.20
C LEU A 126 -0.74 -0.92 -13.66
N THR A 127 -1.81 -1.15 -14.41
CA THR A 127 -1.70 -1.51 -15.84
C THR A 127 -1.10 -0.39 -16.69
N GLU A 128 -1.28 0.86 -16.27
CA GLU A 128 -0.77 2.03 -16.99
C GLU A 128 0.71 2.30 -16.69
N VAL A 129 1.13 2.17 -15.43
CA VAL A 129 2.42 2.69 -14.96
C VAL A 129 3.41 1.60 -14.56
N LEU A 130 2.95 0.44 -14.07
CA LEU A 130 3.85 -0.60 -13.58
C LEU A 130 4.39 -1.46 -14.74
N PRO A 131 5.71 -1.47 -14.99
CA PRO A 131 6.30 -2.32 -16.03
C PRO A 131 6.06 -3.80 -15.74
N ASP A 132 5.99 -4.62 -16.79
CA ASP A 132 5.85 -6.08 -16.70
C ASP A 132 4.63 -6.57 -15.92
N PHE A 133 3.57 -5.75 -15.82
CA PHE A 133 2.29 -6.19 -15.26
C PHE A 133 1.75 -7.42 -16.02
N PRO A 134 1.25 -8.47 -15.33
CA PRO A 134 1.07 -8.60 -13.87
C PRO A 134 2.25 -9.24 -13.13
N SER A 135 3.34 -9.61 -13.81
CA SER A 135 4.44 -10.36 -13.22
C SER A 135 5.22 -9.59 -12.13
N SER A 136 5.19 -8.26 -12.17
CA SER A 136 5.80 -7.33 -11.22
C SER A 136 4.90 -6.97 -10.03
N LEU A 137 3.73 -7.61 -9.89
CA LEU A 137 2.83 -7.34 -8.78
C LEU A 137 3.42 -7.83 -7.45
N PRO A 138 3.61 -6.95 -6.44
CA PRO A 138 4.14 -7.35 -5.16
C PRO A 138 3.12 -8.16 -4.37
N ALA A 139 3.58 -8.81 -3.30
CA ALA A 139 2.70 -9.18 -2.21
C ALA A 139 1.95 -7.94 -1.71
N ALA A 140 0.65 -8.07 -1.45
CA ALA A 140 -0.13 -6.97 -0.88
C ALA A 140 -1.15 -7.43 0.18
N THR A 141 -1.64 -6.47 0.96
CA THR A 141 -2.81 -6.59 1.82
C THR A 141 -3.75 -5.41 1.59
N ALA A 142 -5.06 -5.64 1.70
CA ALA A 142 -6.07 -4.60 1.80
C ALA A 142 -7.02 -4.94 2.94
N VAL A 143 -7.18 -4.04 3.91
CA VAL A 143 -8.05 -4.24 5.08
C VAL A 143 -8.77 -2.95 5.45
N GLY A 144 -9.96 -3.12 6.05
CA GLY A 144 -10.77 -2.01 6.54
C GLY A 144 -10.16 -1.32 7.77
N THR A 145 -10.33 0.00 7.88
CA THR A 145 -10.08 0.77 9.12
C THR A 145 -11.39 1.32 9.69
N ARG A 146 -11.37 1.79 10.95
CA ARG A 146 -12.55 2.44 11.55
C ARG A 146 -12.81 3.84 10.98
N SER A 147 -11.77 4.55 10.58
CA SER A 147 -11.86 5.86 9.93
C SER A 147 -10.56 6.20 9.19
N GLY A 148 -10.50 7.41 8.61
CA GLY A 148 -9.32 7.95 7.93
C GLY A 148 -9.45 7.93 6.40
N PRO A 149 -8.44 8.46 5.69
CA PRO A 149 -8.37 8.38 4.23
C PRO A 149 -7.94 6.98 3.78
N LEU A 150 -7.89 6.77 2.46
CA LEU A 150 -7.09 5.69 1.87
C LEU A 150 -5.62 5.93 2.18
N GLN A 151 -5.02 5.06 2.98
CA GLN A 151 -3.58 5.04 3.26
C GLN A 151 -2.94 3.87 2.51
N ILE A 152 -1.90 4.16 1.73
CA ILE A 152 -1.09 3.16 1.04
C ILE A 152 0.30 3.20 1.65
N MET A 153 0.67 2.13 2.33
CA MET A 153 2.03 1.89 2.80
C MET A 153 2.74 0.99 1.80
N PHE A 154 4.01 1.26 1.54
CA PHE A 154 4.78 0.55 0.53
C PHE A 154 6.23 0.33 0.97
N LEU A 155 6.79 -0.77 0.47
CA LEU A 155 8.20 -1.13 0.51
C LEU A 155 8.66 -1.34 -0.93
N ALA A 156 9.74 -0.65 -1.32
CA ALA A 156 10.30 -0.76 -2.67
C ALA A 156 11.83 -0.76 -2.62
N GLY A 157 12.47 -1.40 -3.58
CA GLY A 157 13.92 -1.53 -3.64
C GLY A 157 14.54 -1.02 -4.92
N THR A 158 15.88 -0.99 -4.91
CA THR A 158 16.70 -0.71 -6.10
C THR A 158 16.95 -1.95 -6.95
N GLN A 159 16.58 -3.14 -6.46
CA GLN A 159 16.72 -4.42 -7.15
C GLN A 159 15.37 -5.15 -7.27
N PRO A 160 15.16 -5.92 -8.36
CA PRO A 160 13.93 -6.68 -8.56
C PRO A 160 13.74 -7.74 -7.48
N ALA A 161 12.48 -8.02 -7.18
CA ALA A 161 12.08 -9.10 -6.28
C ALA A 161 11.46 -10.26 -7.05
N THR A 162 11.39 -11.43 -6.42
CA THR A 162 10.65 -12.58 -6.95
C THR A 162 9.26 -12.64 -6.34
N HIS A 163 8.23 -12.51 -7.16
CA HIS A 163 6.84 -12.59 -6.72
C HIS A 163 6.30 -14.00 -6.90
N LEU A 164 5.63 -14.51 -5.86
CA LEU A 164 5.25 -15.91 -5.75
C LEU A 164 3.73 -16.06 -5.70
N GLY A 165 3.21 -16.99 -6.48
CA GLY A 165 1.84 -17.50 -6.35
C GLY A 165 1.72 -18.57 -5.26
N ASN A 166 0.53 -19.16 -5.14
CA ASN A 166 0.30 -20.35 -4.31
C ASN A 166 -0.30 -21.44 -5.18
N PRO A 167 0.34 -22.61 -5.36
CA PRO A 167 -0.17 -23.67 -6.24
C PRO A 167 -1.58 -24.18 -5.91
N ARG A 168 -2.10 -23.91 -4.70
CA ARG A 168 -3.44 -24.31 -4.25
C ARG A 168 -4.47 -23.19 -4.35
N GLN A 169 -4.09 -21.99 -4.81
CA GLN A 169 -4.97 -20.84 -4.94
C GLN A 169 -4.78 -20.20 -6.30
N LEU A 170 -5.89 -19.86 -6.96
CA LEU A 170 -5.83 -19.03 -8.16
C LEU A 170 -5.08 -17.73 -7.85
N ASN A 171 -4.30 -17.22 -8.80
CA ASN A 171 -3.67 -15.92 -8.61
C ASN A 171 -4.76 -14.86 -8.46
N ALA A 172 -4.53 -13.89 -7.57
CA ALA A 172 -5.56 -12.91 -7.25
C ALA A 172 -6.02 -12.12 -8.49
N TYR A 173 -5.08 -11.81 -9.40
CA TYR A 173 -5.34 -11.10 -10.65
C TYR A 173 -6.06 -11.93 -11.72
N GLU A 174 -6.25 -13.24 -11.49
CA GLU A 174 -6.99 -14.16 -12.36
C GLU A 174 -8.40 -14.48 -11.82
N TYR A 175 -8.81 -13.87 -10.70
CA TYR A 175 -10.12 -14.12 -10.10
C TYR A 175 -11.28 -13.86 -11.09
N PRO A 176 -12.32 -14.70 -11.10
CA PRO A 176 -13.48 -14.51 -11.96
C PRO A 176 -14.26 -13.23 -11.65
N ARG A 177 -15.03 -12.77 -12.65
CA ARG A 177 -15.77 -11.49 -12.59
C ARG A 177 -16.88 -11.43 -11.52
N HIS A 178 -17.32 -12.55 -10.95
CA HIS A 178 -18.31 -12.51 -9.86
C HIS A 178 -17.76 -11.92 -8.56
N TYR A 179 -16.43 -11.76 -8.44
CA TYR A 179 -15.79 -11.06 -7.32
C TYR A 179 -15.64 -9.54 -7.54
N GLY A 180 -16.06 -9.02 -8.69
CA GLY A 180 -16.00 -7.61 -9.04
C GLY A 180 -15.59 -7.34 -10.49
N PRO A 181 -15.74 -6.10 -10.98
CA PRO A 181 -15.43 -5.73 -12.36
C PRO A 181 -13.94 -5.88 -12.69
N ARG A 182 -13.05 -5.79 -11.69
CA ARG A 182 -11.62 -6.07 -11.80
C ARG A 182 -11.14 -6.92 -10.63
N SER A 183 -10.26 -7.86 -10.95
CA SER A 183 -9.64 -8.75 -9.99
C SER A 183 -8.61 -8.01 -9.12
N PRO A 184 -8.39 -8.43 -7.86
CA PRO A 184 -7.33 -7.87 -7.03
C PRO A 184 -5.94 -8.07 -7.65
N SER A 185 -5.08 -7.05 -7.62
CA SER A 185 -3.76 -7.09 -8.26
C SER A 185 -2.64 -7.25 -7.23
N PHE A 186 -2.30 -8.49 -6.87
CA PHE A 186 -1.19 -8.81 -5.94
C PHE A 186 -0.69 -10.26 -6.07
N ALA A 187 0.57 -10.49 -5.68
CA ALA A 187 1.15 -11.83 -5.50
C ALA A 187 0.91 -12.37 -4.08
N ARG A 188 1.06 -13.68 -3.86
CA ARG A 188 0.85 -14.29 -2.53
C ARG A 188 2.01 -14.02 -1.57
N ALA A 189 3.23 -13.95 -2.09
CA ALA A 189 4.43 -13.58 -1.35
C ALA A 189 5.44 -12.87 -2.26
N THR A 190 6.40 -12.18 -1.65
CA THR A 190 7.55 -11.59 -2.34
C THR A 190 8.82 -12.07 -1.64
N LEU A 191 9.81 -12.49 -2.41
CA LEU A 191 11.16 -12.81 -1.97
C LEU A 191 12.13 -11.76 -2.49
N THR A 192 12.90 -11.15 -1.59
CA THR A 192 13.98 -10.20 -1.91
C THR A 192 15.32 -10.79 -1.49
N ARG A 193 16.39 -10.34 -2.12
CA ARG A 193 17.76 -10.59 -1.65
C ARG A 193 18.29 -9.25 -1.16
N SER A 194 18.40 -9.10 0.15
CA SER A 194 19.00 -7.92 0.82
C SER A 194 20.49 -8.11 1.03
#